data_AF-A0A8C4ZGY0-F1
#
_entry.id   AF-A0A8C4ZGY0-F1
#
_cell.length_a   1.000
_cell.length_b   1.000
_cell.length_c   1.000
_cell.angle_alpha   90.00
_cell.angle_beta   90.00
_cell.angle_gamma   90.00
#
_symmetry.space_group_name_H-M   'P 1'
#
loop_
_entity.id
_entity.type
_entity.pdbx_description
1 polymer ?
#
loop_
_entity_poly.entity_id
_entity_poly.type
_entity_poly.pdbx_seq_one_letter_code
_entity_poly.pdbx_strand_id
1 'polypeptide(L)'
;IKTFQSFLFFVAAQGEPKYFEVGTPLTLEPDVSTVPQPINTIRWKYGTGLVVDWDPSGHTYYGSFKGRTTLDPKTLWLVINRLTLADSGQFSLETNLGTFGTHEVKVISKCVCPPPTPSIKTQPLVCDVICTLKCTADTTDLGPVSYEWKKDEGEWTEGDELKVMEISKPPEKFSCRLKTPVRTSNASIAKDNPLYKPVPDGLTLGDIFGIRIGILCVVAVIAVIAVINVISGEEP
;
A
#
# COMPACT_ATOMS: atom_id res chain seq x y z
N ILE A 1 -41.65 -15.05 -34.14
CA ILE A 1 -40.88 -13.99 -33.46
C ILE A 1 -39.83 -14.67 -32.60
N LYS A 2 -38.58 -14.23 -32.74
CA LYS A 2 -37.35 -15.04 -32.55
C LYS A 2 -37.07 -15.39 -31.09
N THR A 3 -36.69 -16.64 -30.88
CA THR A 3 -36.14 -17.21 -29.64
C THR A 3 -34.81 -16.52 -29.32
N PHE A 4 -34.70 -15.92 -28.13
CA PHE A 4 -33.44 -15.38 -27.63
C PHE A 4 -32.62 -16.52 -27.03
N GLN A 5 -31.64 -17.03 -27.78
CA GLN A 5 -30.60 -17.90 -27.24
C GLN A 5 -29.60 -17.03 -26.48
N SER A 6 -29.59 -17.17 -25.15
CA SER A 6 -28.55 -16.57 -24.31
C SER A 6 -27.25 -17.35 -24.54
N PHE A 7 -26.30 -16.74 -25.26
CA PHE A 7 -24.93 -17.23 -25.34
C PHE A 7 -24.22 -16.87 -24.03
N LEU A 8 -24.12 -17.84 -23.12
CA LEU A 8 -23.16 -17.80 -22.03
C LEU A 8 -21.76 -17.96 -22.63
N PHE A 9 -21.06 -16.84 -22.82
CA PHE A 9 -19.61 -16.88 -23.00
C PHE A 9 -19.00 -17.32 -21.67
N PHE A 10 -18.54 -18.56 -21.59
CA PHE A 10 -17.63 -18.98 -20.54
C PHE A 10 -16.30 -18.26 -20.79
N VAL A 11 -16.09 -17.14 -20.12
CA VAL A 11 -14.73 -16.65 -19.88
C VAL A 11 -14.10 -17.69 -18.95
N ALA A 12 -13.15 -18.47 -19.46
CA ALA A 12 -12.32 -19.31 -18.61
C ALA A 12 -11.70 -18.40 -17.55
N ALA A 13 -12.00 -18.65 -16.27
CA ALA A 13 -11.39 -17.95 -15.17
C ALA A 13 -9.88 -18.27 -15.21
N GLN A 14 -9.10 -17.41 -15.85
CA GLN A 14 -7.64 -17.42 -15.72
C GLN A 14 -7.37 -17.17 -14.23
N GLY A 15 -6.63 -18.08 -13.58
CA GLY A 15 -6.30 -17.94 -12.16
C GLY A 15 -5.65 -16.60 -11.88
N GLU A 16 -5.78 -16.10 -10.65
CA GLU A 16 -5.19 -14.81 -10.27
C GLU A 16 -3.68 -14.79 -10.58
N PRO A 17 -3.17 -13.68 -11.16
CA PRO A 17 -1.76 -13.58 -11.51
C PRO A 17 -0.89 -13.62 -10.25
N LYS A 18 0.19 -14.40 -10.30
CA LYS A 18 1.22 -14.40 -9.26
C LYS A 18 2.27 -13.35 -9.55
N TYR A 19 2.55 -12.49 -8.58
CA TYR A 19 3.50 -11.38 -8.71
C TYR A 19 4.88 -11.74 -8.14
N PHE A 20 5.93 -11.34 -8.86
CA PHE A 20 7.32 -11.55 -8.48
C PHE A 20 8.15 -10.31 -8.77
N GLU A 21 9.20 -10.07 -7.98
CA GLU A 21 10.12 -8.97 -8.26
C GLU A 21 11.22 -9.39 -9.25
N VAL A 22 11.70 -8.44 -10.05
CA VAL A 22 12.88 -8.64 -10.90
C VAL A 22 14.06 -9.17 -10.07
N GLY A 23 14.75 -10.17 -10.62
CA GLY A 23 15.93 -10.79 -10.03
C GLY A 23 15.63 -11.90 -9.02
N THR A 24 14.40 -12.04 -8.52
CA THR A 24 14.05 -13.16 -7.63
C THR A 24 13.84 -14.46 -8.42
N PRO A 25 13.92 -15.63 -7.77
CA PRO A 25 13.47 -16.87 -8.38
C PRO A 25 11.94 -16.96 -8.39
N LEU A 26 11.40 -17.63 -9.41
CA LEU A 26 10.02 -18.10 -9.50
C LEU A 26 10.02 -19.62 -9.36
N THR A 27 9.09 -20.17 -8.57
CA THR A 27 8.78 -21.61 -8.54
C THR A 27 7.32 -21.83 -8.92
N LEU A 28 7.09 -22.66 -9.94
CA LEU A 28 5.76 -23.14 -10.31
C LEU A 28 5.57 -24.58 -9.80
N GLU A 29 4.56 -24.75 -8.96
CA GLU A 29 4.31 -25.97 -8.20
C GLU A 29 2.93 -26.52 -8.61
N PRO A 30 2.84 -27.34 -9.66
CA PRO A 30 1.60 -28.01 -10.05
C PRO A 30 1.20 -29.07 -9.01
N ASP A 31 -0.10 -29.34 -8.89
CA ASP A 31 -0.58 -30.44 -8.06
C ASP A 31 -0.38 -31.79 -8.76
N VAL A 32 0.74 -32.44 -8.43
CA VAL A 32 1.14 -33.72 -9.01
C VAL A 32 0.12 -34.83 -8.75
N SER A 33 -0.68 -34.73 -7.69
CA SER A 33 -1.69 -35.74 -7.37
C SER A 33 -2.82 -35.82 -8.42
N THR A 34 -3.01 -34.75 -9.18
CA THR A 34 -3.99 -34.67 -10.26
C THR A 34 -3.47 -35.22 -11.59
N VAL A 35 -2.18 -35.52 -11.69
CA VAL A 35 -1.53 -35.97 -12.92
C VAL A 35 -1.43 -37.51 -12.91
N PRO A 36 -2.08 -38.21 -13.85
CA PRO A 36 -1.98 -39.66 -13.92
C PRO A 36 -0.56 -40.11 -14.29
N GLN A 37 -0.26 -41.38 -14.02
CA GLN A 37 1.03 -42.02 -14.30
C GLN A 37 0.83 -43.17 -15.31
N PRO A 38 1.85 -43.56 -16.10
CA PRO A 38 3.21 -43.05 -16.11
C PRO A 38 3.39 -41.78 -16.99
N ILE A 39 4.18 -40.84 -16.48
CA ILE A 39 4.61 -39.66 -17.23
C ILE A 39 5.88 -40.01 -18.03
N ASN A 40 5.78 -39.92 -19.36
CA ASN A 40 6.88 -40.18 -20.28
C ASN A 40 7.38 -38.91 -20.97
N THR A 41 6.63 -37.81 -20.89
CA THR A 41 7.06 -36.51 -21.42
C THR A 41 6.56 -35.39 -20.51
N ILE A 42 7.40 -34.37 -20.28
CA ILE A 42 7.03 -33.16 -19.56
C ILE A 42 7.47 -31.95 -20.37
N ARG A 43 6.54 -31.04 -20.64
CA ARG A 43 6.78 -29.79 -21.36
C ARG A 43 6.24 -28.62 -20.55
N TRP A 44 7.13 -27.70 -20.22
CA TRP A 44 6.73 -26.39 -19.77
C TRP A 44 6.78 -25.43 -20.95
N LYS A 45 5.72 -24.64 -21.10
CA LYS A 45 5.59 -23.63 -22.16
C LYS A 45 5.41 -22.25 -21.57
N TYR A 46 5.86 -21.26 -22.32
CA TYR A 46 5.64 -19.84 -22.08
C TYR A 46 4.88 -19.30 -23.30
N GLY A 47 3.60 -19.00 -23.12
CA GLY A 47 2.66 -18.81 -24.22
C GLY A 47 2.66 -20.02 -25.16
N THR A 48 3.08 -19.82 -26.41
CA THR A 48 3.20 -20.89 -27.42
C THR A 48 4.61 -21.49 -27.51
N GLY A 49 5.61 -20.87 -26.87
CA GLY A 49 7.01 -21.30 -26.92
C GLY A 49 7.34 -22.35 -25.86
N LEU A 50 8.32 -23.20 -26.14
CA LEU A 50 8.85 -24.14 -25.15
C LEU A 50 9.82 -23.44 -24.20
N VAL A 51 9.73 -23.80 -22.91
CA VAL A 51 10.69 -23.41 -21.86
C VAL A 51 11.64 -24.56 -21.60
N VAL A 52 11.08 -25.75 -21.37
CA VAL A 52 11.80 -27.01 -21.21
C VAL A 52 10.95 -28.15 -21.76
N ASP A 53 11.62 -29.09 -22.41
CA ASP A 53 11.08 -30.39 -22.83
C ASP A 53 11.89 -31.48 -22.15
N TRP A 54 11.22 -32.47 -21.59
CA TRP A 54 11.82 -33.59 -20.89
C TRP A 54 11.19 -34.90 -21.32
N ASP A 55 12.05 -35.92 -21.43
CA ASP A 55 11.69 -37.32 -21.58
C ASP A 55 12.72 -38.19 -20.80
N PRO A 56 12.57 -39.53 -20.76
CA PRO A 56 13.52 -40.40 -20.06
C PRO A 56 14.98 -40.31 -20.54
N SER A 57 15.25 -39.73 -21.72
CA SER A 57 16.61 -39.53 -22.23
C SER A 57 17.28 -38.27 -21.69
N GLY A 58 16.51 -37.29 -21.22
CA GLY A 58 17.03 -36.07 -20.61
C GLY A 58 16.13 -34.84 -20.76
N HIS A 59 16.70 -33.67 -20.46
CA HIS A 59 16.02 -32.37 -20.54
C HIS A 59 16.66 -31.49 -21.61
N THR A 60 15.85 -30.72 -22.33
CA THR A 60 16.29 -29.66 -23.23
C THR A 60 15.62 -28.34 -22.85
N TYR A 61 16.41 -27.30 -22.60
CA TYR A 61 15.93 -25.95 -22.27
C TYR A 61 16.02 -25.01 -23.47
N TYR A 62 15.04 -24.14 -23.62
CA TYR A 62 14.84 -23.31 -24.81
C TYR A 62 14.78 -21.81 -24.51
N GLY A 63 14.95 -21.00 -25.56
CA GLY A 63 14.74 -19.55 -25.54
C GLY A 63 15.58 -18.79 -24.51
N SER A 64 15.00 -17.71 -23.97
CA SER A 64 15.59 -16.85 -22.93
C SER A 64 15.68 -17.53 -21.56
N PHE A 65 15.03 -18.68 -21.38
CA PHE A 65 15.00 -19.44 -20.13
C PHE A 65 16.19 -20.40 -19.98
N LYS A 66 16.86 -20.71 -21.08
CA LYS A 66 18.07 -21.56 -21.09
C LYS A 66 19.14 -20.99 -20.15
N GLY A 67 19.68 -21.85 -19.27
CA GLY A 67 20.71 -21.47 -18.30
C GLY A 67 20.20 -20.69 -17.08
N ARG A 68 18.88 -20.50 -16.95
CA ARG A 68 18.23 -19.94 -15.75
C ARG A 68 17.16 -20.86 -15.16
N THR A 69 16.75 -21.89 -15.89
CA THR A 69 15.62 -22.75 -15.53
C THR A 69 16.07 -24.16 -15.13
N THR A 70 15.35 -24.74 -14.16
CA THR A 70 15.50 -26.13 -13.73
C THR A 70 14.12 -26.78 -13.63
N LEU A 71 13.97 -27.99 -14.16
CA LEU A 71 12.82 -28.86 -13.98
C LEU A 71 13.18 -30.03 -13.06
N ASP A 72 12.28 -30.36 -12.13
CA ASP A 72 12.30 -31.64 -11.42
C ASP A 72 11.19 -32.55 -11.98
N PRO A 73 11.52 -33.62 -12.72
CA PRO A 73 10.53 -34.54 -13.29
C PRO A 73 9.67 -35.29 -12.28
N LYS A 74 10.09 -35.41 -11.02
CA LYS A 74 9.33 -36.13 -9.99
C LYS A 74 8.21 -35.27 -9.42
N THR A 75 8.52 -34.01 -9.15
CA THR A 75 7.58 -33.03 -8.57
C THR A 75 6.90 -32.19 -9.64
N LEU A 76 7.37 -32.25 -10.89
CA LEU A 76 6.96 -31.40 -12.02
C LEU A 76 7.24 -29.90 -11.80
N TRP A 77 8.03 -29.57 -10.77
CA TRP A 77 8.32 -28.18 -10.41
C TRP A 77 9.23 -27.53 -11.43
N LEU A 78 8.86 -26.31 -11.82
CA LEU A 78 9.68 -25.44 -12.65
C LEU A 78 10.23 -24.29 -11.82
N VAL A 79 11.56 -24.20 -11.73
CA VAL A 79 12.23 -23.06 -11.10
C VAL A 79 12.88 -22.21 -12.19
N ILE A 80 12.55 -20.92 -12.23
CA ILE A 80 13.18 -19.93 -13.13
C ILE A 80 13.91 -18.91 -12.28
N ASN A 81 15.23 -18.83 -12.41
CA ASN A 81 16.06 -17.91 -11.65
C ASN A 81 16.26 -16.58 -12.38
N ARG A 82 16.54 -15.51 -11.62
CA ARG A 82 16.90 -14.19 -12.14
C ARG A 82 15.84 -13.66 -13.11
N LEU A 83 14.59 -13.52 -12.64
CA LEU A 83 13.49 -13.02 -13.44
C LEU A 83 13.75 -11.62 -13.99
N THR A 84 13.18 -11.34 -15.16
CA THR A 84 13.15 -10.04 -15.83
C THR A 84 11.70 -9.65 -16.13
N LEU A 85 11.43 -8.35 -16.38
CA LEU A 85 10.07 -7.89 -16.71
C LEU A 85 9.47 -8.64 -17.91
N ALA A 86 10.32 -9.00 -18.89
CA ALA A 86 9.94 -9.74 -20.09
C ALA A 86 9.54 -11.20 -19.81
N ASP A 87 9.87 -11.75 -18.63
CA ASP A 87 9.48 -13.11 -18.24
C ASP A 87 8.00 -13.15 -17.74
N SER A 88 7.30 -12.00 -17.71
CA SER A 88 5.85 -11.93 -17.43
C SER A 88 5.06 -12.61 -18.54
N GLY A 89 4.08 -13.43 -18.17
CA GLY A 89 3.18 -14.08 -19.11
C GLY A 89 2.64 -15.40 -18.59
N GLN A 90 2.03 -16.16 -19.49
CA GLN A 90 1.37 -17.40 -19.16
C GLN A 90 2.33 -18.58 -19.30
N PHE A 91 2.48 -19.37 -18.24
CA PHE A 91 3.18 -20.64 -18.25
C PHE A 91 2.18 -21.80 -18.21
N SER A 92 2.43 -22.86 -18.96
CA SER A 92 1.59 -24.06 -18.93
C SER A 92 2.42 -25.34 -18.84
N LEU A 93 1.87 -26.32 -18.13
CA LEU A 93 2.41 -27.66 -18.00
C LEU A 93 1.64 -28.62 -18.90
N GLU A 94 2.36 -29.24 -19.83
CA GLU A 94 1.87 -30.28 -20.72
C GLU A 94 2.64 -31.57 -20.47
N THR A 95 1.94 -32.70 -20.40
CA THR A 95 2.53 -34.04 -20.35
C THR A 95 1.98 -34.90 -21.49
N ASN A 96 2.41 -36.16 -21.58
CA ASN A 96 1.85 -37.12 -22.53
C ASN A 96 0.36 -37.42 -22.28
N LEU A 97 -0.20 -36.97 -21.16
CA LEU A 97 -1.58 -37.23 -20.75
C LEU A 97 -2.49 -35.99 -20.87
N GLY A 98 -1.93 -34.87 -21.33
CA GLY A 98 -2.67 -33.61 -21.51
C GLY A 98 -2.03 -32.42 -20.79
N THR A 99 -2.81 -31.35 -20.63
CA THR A 99 -2.40 -30.11 -19.96
C THR A 99 -2.90 -30.11 -18.51
N PHE A 100 -2.00 -29.87 -17.56
CA PHE A 100 -2.28 -30.03 -16.12
C PHE A 100 -2.10 -28.75 -15.29
N GLY A 101 -1.94 -27.61 -15.94
CA GLY A 101 -1.84 -26.35 -15.24
C GLY A 101 -1.57 -25.18 -16.15
N THR A 102 -2.07 -24.02 -15.75
CA THR A 102 -1.74 -22.75 -16.37
C THR A 102 -1.52 -21.73 -15.26
N HIS A 103 -0.42 -20.99 -15.35
CA HIS A 103 0.00 -20.02 -14.35
C HIS A 103 0.24 -18.69 -15.03
N GLU A 104 -0.52 -17.67 -14.66
CA GLU A 104 -0.27 -16.30 -15.09
C GLU A 104 0.78 -15.68 -14.15
N VAL A 105 1.92 -15.29 -14.70
CA VAL A 105 3.05 -14.70 -13.96
C VAL A 105 3.19 -13.24 -14.34
N LYS A 106 3.30 -12.36 -13.35
CA LYS A 106 3.65 -10.95 -13.53
C LYS A 106 4.94 -10.64 -12.79
N VAL A 107 5.97 -10.24 -13.53
CA VAL A 107 7.23 -9.77 -12.97
C VAL A 107 7.17 -8.25 -12.91
N ILE A 108 7.34 -7.70 -11.72
CA ILE A 108 7.33 -6.27 -11.44
C ILE A 108 8.73 -5.78 -11.10
N SER A 109 8.99 -4.51 -11.36
CA SER A 109 10.20 -3.84 -10.95
C SER A 109 10.35 -3.87 -9.43
N LYS A 110 11.60 -3.90 -8.97
CA LYS A 110 11.89 -3.83 -7.55
C LYS A 110 11.51 -2.46 -7.02
N CYS A 111 10.77 -2.41 -5.91
CA CYS A 111 10.45 -1.16 -5.22
C CYS A 111 11.71 -0.59 -4.53
N VAL A 112 12.57 0.09 -5.31
CA VAL A 112 13.81 0.76 -4.85
C VAL A 112 13.72 2.27 -5.03
N CYS A 113 12.65 2.77 -5.64
CA CYS A 113 12.41 4.20 -5.78
C CYS A 113 12.43 4.89 -4.41
N PRO A 114 12.86 6.17 -4.34
CA PRO A 114 12.76 6.93 -3.11
C PRO A 114 11.30 6.89 -2.61
N PRO A 115 11.10 6.88 -1.28
CA PRO A 115 9.75 6.83 -0.75
C PRO A 115 8.94 8.01 -1.29
N PRO A 116 7.65 7.78 -1.56
CA PRO A 116 6.86 8.76 -2.29
C PRO A 116 6.78 10.08 -1.51
N THR A 117 6.77 11.21 -2.20
CA THR A 117 6.77 12.52 -1.53
C THR A 117 5.34 13.01 -1.33
N PRO A 118 4.92 13.32 -0.10
CA PRO A 118 3.57 13.80 0.14
C PRO A 118 3.50 15.31 -0.11
N SER A 119 2.43 15.76 -0.75
CA SER A 119 2.14 17.13 -1.14
C SER A 119 0.71 17.50 -0.75
N ILE A 120 0.44 18.79 -0.51
CA ILE A 120 -0.85 19.26 -0.01
C ILE A 120 -1.46 20.24 -1.01
N LYS A 121 -2.76 20.07 -1.27
CA LYS A 121 -3.60 21.08 -1.90
C LYS A 121 -4.77 21.40 -0.97
N THR A 122 -4.96 22.68 -0.69
CA THR A 122 -6.08 23.18 0.12
C THR A 122 -7.18 23.70 -0.81
N GLN A 123 -8.42 23.31 -0.56
CA GLN A 123 -9.57 23.88 -1.25
C GLN A 123 -10.52 24.48 -0.21
N PRO A 124 -10.66 25.82 -0.16
CA PRO A 124 -11.58 26.45 0.77
C PRO A 124 -13.01 26.24 0.28
N LEU A 125 -13.79 25.45 1.01
CA LEU A 125 -15.25 25.60 0.99
C LEU A 125 -15.63 26.63 2.04
N VAL A 126 -16.67 27.41 1.74
CA VAL A 126 -17.24 28.38 2.68
C VAL A 126 -17.68 27.60 3.93
N CYS A 127 -16.87 27.68 4.98
CA CYS A 127 -17.02 27.08 6.33
C CYS A 127 -16.38 25.73 6.67
N ASP A 128 -15.70 25.00 5.76
CA ASP A 128 -14.87 23.84 6.16
C ASP A 128 -13.65 23.71 5.24
N VAL A 129 -12.44 23.72 5.81
CA VAL A 129 -11.20 23.57 5.03
C VAL A 129 -10.98 22.08 4.76
N ILE A 130 -11.07 21.67 3.50
CA ILE A 130 -10.74 20.31 3.06
C ILE A 130 -9.31 20.30 2.52
N CYS A 131 -8.50 19.35 2.99
CA CYS A 131 -7.15 19.10 2.48
C CYS A 131 -7.12 17.85 1.61
N THR A 132 -6.54 17.97 0.42
CA THR A 132 -6.16 16.82 -0.41
C THR A 132 -4.67 16.61 -0.28
N LEU A 133 -4.29 15.47 0.31
CA LEU A 133 -2.91 15.00 0.29
C LEU A 133 -2.69 14.20 -0.99
N LYS A 134 -1.54 14.41 -1.63
CA LYS A 134 -1.09 13.63 -2.79
C LYS A 134 0.28 13.05 -2.54
N CYS A 135 0.43 11.74 -2.67
CA CYS A 135 1.68 11.01 -2.50
C CYS A 135 2.28 10.71 -3.89
N THR A 136 3.44 11.27 -4.23
CA THR A 136 4.02 11.12 -5.58
C THR A 136 5.17 10.12 -5.58
N ALA A 137 5.06 9.06 -6.39
CA ALA A 137 6.15 8.15 -6.73
C ALA A 137 6.12 7.77 -8.21
N ASP A 138 7.27 7.35 -8.73
CA ASP A 138 7.31 6.60 -9.98
C ASP A 138 6.82 5.17 -9.72
N THR A 139 5.69 4.84 -10.34
CA THR A 139 5.03 3.53 -10.20
C THR A 139 5.21 2.65 -11.44
N THR A 140 6.11 3.05 -12.35
CA THR A 140 6.36 2.32 -13.59
C THR A 140 6.79 0.88 -13.28
N ASP A 141 6.14 -0.07 -13.92
CA ASP A 141 6.38 -1.52 -13.79
C ASP A 141 6.24 -2.09 -12.35
N LEU A 142 5.64 -1.37 -11.40
CA LEU A 142 5.44 -1.88 -10.02
C LEU A 142 4.17 -2.73 -9.86
N GLY A 143 3.42 -2.94 -10.95
CA GLY A 143 2.11 -3.61 -10.92
C GLY A 143 1.03 -2.75 -10.25
N PRO A 144 -0.06 -3.36 -9.76
CA PRO A 144 -1.08 -2.62 -9.02
C PRO A 144 -0.52 -2.14 -7.69
N VAL A 145 -0.59 -0.83 -7.45
CA VAL A 145 -0.07 -0.20 -6.25
C VAL A 145 -1.18 0.40 -5.40
N SER A 146 -0.98 0.40 -4.09
CA SER A 146 -1.78 1.16 -3.13
C SER A 146 -0.89 2.03 -2.24
N TYR A 147 -1.49 2.95 -1.50
CA TYR A 147 -0.77 3.84 -0.61
C TYR A 147 -1.22 3.62 0.82
N GLU A 148 -0.28 3.73 1.74
CA GLU A 148 -0.57 3.78 3.17
C GLU A 148 -0.15 5.14 3.69
N TRP A 149 -0.98 5.71 4.56
CA TRP A 149 -0.83 7.03 5.12
C TRP A 149 -0.76 6.95 6.64
N LYS A 150 0.17 7.70 7.22
CA LYS A 150 0.32 7.86 8.66
C LYS A 150 0.16 9.33 9.02
N LYS A 151 -0.64 9.59 10.06
CA LYS A 151 -0.83 10.91 10.66
C LYS A 151 -0.08 10.92 11.99
N ASP A 152 0.80 11.89 12.19
CA ASP A 152 1.62 12.01 13.40
C ASP A 152 2.30 10.67 13.75
N GLU A 153 2.21 10.26 15.02
CA GLU A 153 2.70 8.97 15.50
C GLU A 153 1.67 7.84 15.40
N GLY A 154 0.50 8.08 14.80
CA GLY A 154 -0.61 7.13 14.71
C GLY A 154 -0.36 5.92 13.79
N GLU A 155 -1.42 5.13 13.61
CA GLU A 155 -1.39 3.92 12.79
C GLU A 155 -1.36 4.21 11.28
N TRP A 156 -0.82 3.25 10.53
CA TRP A 156 -0.89 3.27 9.07
C TRP A 156 -2.30 2.95 8.61
N THR A 157 -2.80 3.74 7.68
CA THR A 157 -4.15 3.59 7.13
C THR A 157 -4.07 3.51 5.61
N GLU A 158 -4.75 2.52 5.04
CA GLU A 158 -4.81 2.35 3.59
C GLU A 158 -5.53 3.55 2.93
N GLY A 159 -5.15 3.85 1.70
CA GLY A 159 -5.78 4.89 0.88
C GLY A 159 -5.20 4.95 -0.52
N ASP A 160 -5.77 5.84 -1.31
CA ASP A 160 -5.33 6.09 -2.67
C ASP A 160 -4.11 7.04 -2.72
N GLU A 161 -3.59 7.27 -3.94
CA GLU A 161 -2.59 8.30 -4.21
C GLU A 161 -3.04 9.67 -3.67
N LEU A 162 -4.35 9.92 -3.72
CA LEU A 162 -5.02 11.09 -3.18
C LEU A 162 -5.80 10.73 -1.92
N LYS A 163 -5.52 11.43 -0.81
CA LYS A 163 -6.27 11.28 0.44
C LYS A 163 -6.95 12.59 0.81
N VAL A 164 -8.27 12.58 0.83
CA VAL A 164 -9.08 13.71 1.31
C VAL A 164 -9.17 13.62 2.84
N MET A 165 -8.86 14.73 3.51
CA MET A 165 -8.95 14.83 4.96
C MET A 165 -9.84 15.99 5.36
N GLU A 166 -10.84 15.69 6.19
CA GLU A 166 -11.60 16.69 6.94
C GLU A 166 -10.81 17.14 8.16
N ILE A 167 -10.73 18.45 8.36
CA ILE A 167 -9.78 19.08 9.30
C ILE A 167 -10.53 19.59 10.52
N SER A 168 -11.24 18.70 11.20
CA SER A 168 -11.80 19.02 12.53
C SER A 168 -10.71 19.06 13.61
N LYS A 169 -9.65 18.25 13.43
CA LYS A 169 -8.41 18.25 14.22
C LYS A 169 -7.20 18.03 13.29
N PRO A 170 -6.48 19.09 12.87
CA PRO A 170 -5.36 18.95 11.95
C PRO A 170 -4.22 18.15 12.63
N PRO A 171 -3.69 17.09 12.00
CA PRO A 171 -2.45 16.47 12.46
C PRO A 171 -1.27 17.44 12.29
N GLU A 172 -0.21 17.27 13.07
CA GLU A 172 1.03 18.04 12.94
C GLU A 172 1.77 17.65 11.65
N LYS A 173 1.90 16.35 11.40
CA LYS A 173 2.65 15.80 10.27
C LYS A 173 1.92 14.64 9.62
N PHE A 174 2.23 14.41 8.35
CA PHE A 174 1.77 13.24 7.62
C PHE A 174 2.91 12.62 6.83
N SER A 175 2.87 11.29 6.73
CA SER A 175 3.79 10.50 5.94
C SER A 175 3.01 9.54 5.07
N CYS A 176 3.57 9.14 3.94
CA CYS A 176 3.00 8.11 3.09
C CYS A 176 4.03 7.06 2.70
N ARG A 177 3.58 5.86 2.35
CA ARG A 177 4.40 4.81 1.77
C ARG A 177 3.62 4.08 0.68
N LEU A 178 4.35 3.53 -0.28
CA LEU A 178 3.81 2.80 -1.41
C LEU A 178 3.76 1.31 -1.07
N LYS A 179 2.71 0.62 -1.51
CA LYS A 179 2.55 -0.82 -1.39
C LYS A 179 2.38 -1.42 -2.77
N THR A 180 3.19 -2.42 -3.07
CA THR A 180 3.10 -3.26 -4.27
C THR A 180 2.59 -4.65 -3.87
N PRO A 181 2.23 -5.53 -4.82
CA PRO A 181 1.77 -6.88 -4.49
C PRO A 181 2.82 -7.74 -3.79
N VAL A 182 4.11 -7.41 -3.96
CA VAL A 182 5.23 -8.18 -3.40
C VAL A 182 5.80 -7.52 -2.14
N ARG A 183 5.82 -6.18 -2.09
CA ARG A 183 6.53 -5.45 -1.03
C ARG A 183 5.94 -4.07 -0.74
N THR A 184 6.13 -3.61 0.50
CA THR A 184 5.90 -2.22 0.92
C THR A 184 7.20 -1.42 0.92
N SER A 185 7.14 -0.20 0.39
CA SER A 185 8.27 0.75 0.39
C SER A 185 8.57 1.25 1.79
N ASN A 186 9.72 1.92 1.92
CA ASN A 186 9.98 2.76 3.09
C ASN A 186 8.98 3.92 3.17
N ALA A 187 8.84 4.49 4.36
CA ALA A 187 8.04 5.68 4.59
C ALA A 187 8.70 6.93 3.99
N SER A 188 7.86 7.85 3.53
CA SER A 188 8.28 9.20 3.16
C SER A 188 8.85 9.94 4.37
N ILE A 189 9.61 10.99 4.09
CA ILE A 189 9.87 12.00 5.11
C ILE A 189 8.52 12.60 5.51
N ALA A 190 8.32 12.78 6.82
CA ALA A 190 7.13 13.39 7.37
C ALA A 190 7.04 14.85 6.91
N LYS A 191 5.86 15.26 6.42
CA LYS A 191 5.61 16.61 5.93
C LYS A 191 4.71 17.35 6.90
N ASP A 192 5.10 18.58 7.22
CA ASP A 192 4.35 19.43 8.14
C ASP A 192 3.02 19.86 7.53
N ASN A 193 1.99 19.89 8.37
CA ASN A 193 0.69 20.41 8.01
C ASN A 193 0.66 21.94 8.18
N PRO A 194 0.48 22.73 7.10
CA PRO A 194 0.46 24.19 7.17
C PRO A 194 -0.74 24.74 7.94
N LEU A 195 -1.75 23.91 8.22
CA LEU A 195 -2.93 24.28 9.01
C LEU A 195 -2.79 23.93 10.49
N TYR A 196 -1.71 23.24 10.87
CA TYR A 196 -1.42 22.98 12.27
C TYR A 196 -0.98 24.27 12.97
N LYS A 197 -1.71 24.64 14.02
CA LYS A 197 -1.36 25.75 14.90
C LYS A 197 -0.98 25.17 16.26
N PRO A 198 0.28 25.26 16.70
CA PRO A 198 0.65 24.83 18.04
C PRO A 198 -0.13 25.67 19.05
N VAL A 199 -0.64 25.02 20.09
CA VAL A 199 -1.13 25.75 21.27
C VAL A 199 0.08 26.44 21.89
N PRO A 200 0.06 27.75 22.17
CA PRO A 200 1.17 28.40 22.86
C PRO A 200 1.42 27.70 24.19
N ASP A 201 2.63 27.15 24.37
CA ASP A 201 3.10 26.67 25.67
C ASP A 201 3.13 27.88 26.63
N GLY A 202 2.11 28.03 27.47
CA GLY A 202 2.08 29.13 28.42
C GLY A 202 0.74 29.57 29.01
N LEU A 203 -0.38 28.92 28.71
CA LEU A 203 -1.60 29.11 29.49
C LEU A 203 -2.17 27.75 29.87
N THR A 204 -1.71 27.24 31.00
CA THR A 204 -2.38 26.12 31.66
C THR A 204 -3.78 26.58 32.06
N LEU A 205 -4.75 25.66 32.14
CA LEU A 205 -6.07 25.98 32.69
C LEU A 205 -5.94 26.66 34.07
N GLY A 206 -4.88 26.34 34.83
CA GLY A 206 -4.52 26.99 36.10
C GLY A 206 -4.24 28.49 35.99
N ASP A 207 -3.65 28.96 34.90
CA ASP A 207 -3.32 30.38 34.70
C ASP A 207 -4.58 31.23 34.46
N ILE A 208 -5.58 30.68 33.75
CA ILE A 208 -6.85 31.36 33.50
C ILE A 208 -7.70 31.44 34.78
N PHE A 209 -7.73 30.36 35.58
CA PHE A 209 -8.40 30.37 36.88
C PHE A 209 -7.67 31.27 37.90
N GLY A 210 -6.33 31.28 37.90
CA GLY A 210 -5.51 32.14 38.77
C GLY A 210 -5.72 33.62 38.50
N ILE A 211 -5.78 34.04 37.22
CA ILE A 211 -6.07 35.44 36.84
C ILE A 211 -7.49 35.83 37.27
N ARG A 212 -8.49 34.97 37.09
CA ARG A 212 -9.88 35.26 37.49
C ARG A 212 -10.04 35.36 39.01
N ILE A 213 -9.40 34.48 39.78
CA ILE A 213 -9.42 34.52 41.25
C ILE A 213 -8.64 35.72 41.77
N GLY A 214 -7.47 36.02 41.20
CA GLY A 214 -6.66 37.18 41.57
C GLY A 214 -7.40 38.50 41.40
N ILE A 215 -8.08 38.69 40.26
CA ILE A 215 -8.91 39.89 40.02
C ILE A 215 -10.06 39.98 41.03
N LEU A 216 -10.75 38.87 41.31
CA LEU A 216 -11.85 38.84 42.27
C LEU A 216 -11.39 39.22 43.70
N CYS A 217 -10.23 38.71 44.13
CA CYS A 217 -9.63 39.04 45.42
C CYS A 217 -9.23 40.52 45.50
N VAL A 218 -8.63 41.09 44.46
CA VAL A 218 -8.27 42.52 44.43
C VAL A 218 -9.52 43.40 44.52
N VAL A 219 -10.58 43.07 43.77
CA VAL A 219 -11.85 43.80 43.84
C VAL A 219 -12.46 43.72 45.24
N ALA A 220 -12.43 42.55 45.88
CA ALA A 220 -12.92 42.38 47.24
C ALA A 220 -12.11 43.21 48.27
N VAL A 221 -10.78 43.24 48.15
CA VAL A 221 -9.91 44.06 49.02
C VAL A 221 -10.20 45.55 48.83
N ILE A 222 -10.35 46.01 47.58
CA ILE A 222 -10.70 47.41 47.28
C ILE A 222 -12.06 47.77 47.88
N ALA A 223 -13.05 46.88 47.78
CA ALA A 223 -14.37 47.09 48.39
C ALA A 223 -14.30 47.18 49.91
N VAL A 224 -13.53 46.32 50.57
CA VAL A 224 -13.32 46.37 52.02
C VAL A 224 -12.62 47.66 52.44
N ILE A 225 -11.58 48.10 51.72
CA ILE A 225 -10.89 49.37 51.99
C ILE A 225 -11.85 50.55 51.83
N ALA A 226 -12.69 50.55 50.80
CA ALA A 226 -13.69 51.60 50.59
C ALA A 226 -14.69 51.65 51.75
N VAL A 227 -15.17 50.50 52.23
CA VAL A 227 -16.08 50.41 53.39
C VAL A 227 -15.39 50.91 54.67
N ILE A 228 -14.14 50.50 54.91
CA ILE A 228 -13.37 50.97 56.08
C ILE A 228 -13.21 52.50 56.04
N ASN A 229 -12.86 53.07 54.87
CA ASN A 229 -12.71 54.52 54.71
C ASN A 229 -14.02 55.29 54.89
N VAL A 230 -15.17 54.69 54.55
CA VAL A 230 -16.49 55.28 54.84
C VAL A 230 -16.78 55.24 56.34
N ILE A 231 -16.47 54.14 57.02
CA ILE A 231 -16.69 53.99 58.47
C ILE A 231 -15.72 54.88 59.27
N SER A 232 -14.47 55.05 58.83
CA SER A 232 -13.47 55.89 59.50
C SER A 232 -13.56 57.38 59.11
N GLY A 233 -14.30 57.71 58.05
CA GLY A 233 -14.64 59.08 57.67
C GLY A 233 -15.83 59.66 58.43
N GLU A 234 -16.44 58.86 59.31
CA GLU A 234 -17.56 59.26 60.16
C GLU A 234 -17.08 59.38 61.61
N GLU A 235 -16.28 60.42 61.88
CA GLU A 235 -16.15 60.98 63.22
C GLU A 235 -16.77 62.40 63.18
N PRO A 236 -17.76 62.72 64.05
CA PRO A 236 -18.49 63.98 64.06
C PRO A 236 -17.66 65.19 64.52
#